data_AF-A0A3M8T5Y7-F1
#
_entry.id   AF-A0A3M8T5Y7-F1
#
_cell.length_a   1.000
_cell.length_b   1.000
_cell.length_c   1.000
_cell.angle_alpha   90.00
_cell.angle_beta   90.00
_cell.angle_gamma   90.00
#
_symmetry.space_group_name_H-M   'P 1'
#
loop_
_entity.id
_entity.type
_entity.pdbx_description
1 polymer ?
#
loop_
_entity_poly.entity_id
_entity_poly.type
_entity_poly.pdbx_seq_one_letter_code
_entity_poly.pdbx_strand_id
1 'polypeptide(L)'
;MKRPTREGTRSGNGAGSAVRAAVQPHHIVAFGLTLSSAALCERLLGGRAYALCDEPPLLGDLTTAALCLVLAAAVTAVVGAWVTQEKAPHHRAVPWVFLAVVAALIVTADGIDAYGEREAAAIAAQEGSDGVGGCEEAVQIYVATPGWFFW
;
A
#
# COMPACT_ATOMS: atom_id res chain seq x y z
N MET A 1 34.94 -54.24 -34.26
CA MET A 1 34.23 -53.32 -35.19
C MET A 1 33.07 -52.66 -34.44
N LYS A 2 32.91 -51.34 -34.56
CA LYS A 2 31.97 -50.48 -33.80
C LYS A 2 30.73 -50.11 -34.64
N ARG A 3 29.54 -50.17 -34.00
CA ARG A 3 28.26 -49.41 -34.18
C ARG A 3 27.45 -49.55 -35.50
N PRO A 4 26.11 -49.28 -35.54
CA PRO A 4 25.36 -48.34 -34.67
C PRO A 4 24.00 -48.78 -34.07
N THR A 5 23.59 -47.95 -33.10
CA THR A 5 22.30 -47.79 -32.42
C THR A 5 21.20 -47.21 -33.32
N ARG A 6 19.94 -47.61 -33.11
CA ARG A 6 18.72 -47.00 -33.68
C ARG A 6 17.66 -46.94 -32.57
N GLU A 7 17.52 -45.80 -31.89
CA GLU A 7 16.45 -44.80 -32.12
C GLU A 7 15.03 -45.37 -32.14
N GLY A 8 14.32 -45.20 -31.02
CA GLY A 8 12.87 -45.21 -30.92
C GLY A 8 12.45 -43.96 -30.14
N THR A 9 11.92 -42.98 -30.85
CA THR A 9 11.55 -41.64 -30.37
C THR A 9 10.11 -41.60 -29.86
N ARG A 10 9.94 -40.88 -28.73
CA ARG A 10 8.88 -39.88 -28.47
C ARG A 10 7.44 -40.36 -28.22
N SER A 11 6.88 -40.02 -27.05
CA SER A 11 5.94 -38.89 -26.90
C SER A 11 5.20 -38.98 -25.56
N GLY A 12 5.16 -37.88 -24.82
CA GLY A 12 4.44 -37.80 -23.54
C GLY A 12 4.85 -36.67 -22.59
N ASN A 13 5.64 -35.68 -23.02
CA ASN A 13 5.81 -34.44 -22.26
C ASN A 13 4.56 -33.57 -22.39
N GLY A 14 3.55 -33.89 -21.59
CA GLY A 14 2.37 -33.05 -21.31
C GLY A 14 2.49 -32.23 -20.03
N ALA A 15 3.72 -32.01 -19.52
CA ALA A 15 3.93 -31.06 -18.44
C ALA A 15 3.79 -29.66 -19.04
N GLY A 16 2.58 -29.10 -18.94
CA GLY A 16 2.29 -27.71 -19.27
C GLY A 16 3.38 -26.83 -18.68
N SER A 17 4.18 -26.27 -19.58
CA SER A 17 5.16 -25.23 -19.28
C SER A 17 4.38 -23.99 -18.87
N ALA A 18 3.91 -23.98 -17.63
CA ALA A 18 3.60 -22.74 -16.94
C ALA A 18 4.94 -22.04 -16.74
N VAL A 19 5.39 -21.32 -17.77
CA VAL A 19 6.42 -20.30 -17.64
C VAL A 19 5.83 -19.23 -16.73
N ARG A 20 5.85 -19.46 -15.41
CA ARG A 20 5.61 -18.42 -14.43
C ARG A 20 6.76 -17.46 -14.57
N ALA A 21 6.51 -16.33 -15.22
CA ALA A 21 7.46 -15.23 -15.35
C ALA A 21 8.04 -14.94 -13.95
N ALA A 22 9.36 -15.04 -13.80
CA ALA A 22 10.01 -14.77 -12.54
C ALA A 22 9.89 -13.27 -12.23
N VAL A 23 9.41 -12.94 -11.03
CA VAL A 23 9.38 -11.55 -10.56
C VAL A 23 10.81 -11.10 -10.36
N GLN A 24 11.25 -10.12 -11.15
CA GLN A 24 12.58 -9.55 -11.03
C GLN A 24 12.63 -8.50 -9.90
N PRO A 25 13.79 -8.28 -9.26
CA PRO A 25 13.93 -7.30 -8.19
C PRO A 25 13.48 -5.89 -8.57
N HIS A 26 13.72 -5.49 -9.82
CA HIS A 26 13.30 -4.19 -10.33
C HIS A 26 11.77 -4.02 -10.38
N HIS A 27 11.00 -5.11 -10.51
CA HIS A 27 9.54 -5.06 -10.41
C HIS A 27 9.09 -4.71 -8.98
N ILE A 28 9.81 -5.17 -7.94
CA ILE A 28 9.49 -4.88 -6.54
C ILE A 28 9.71 -3.39 -6.26
N VAL A 29 10.85 -2.85 -6.68
CA VAL A 29 11.17 -1.41 -6.53
C VAL A 29 10.17 -0.57 -7.30
N ALA A 30 9.97 -0.87 -8.59
CA ALA A 30 9.07 -0.10 -9.43
C ALA A 30 7.66 -0.09 -8.85
N PHE A 31 7.10 -1.26 -8.55
CA PHE A 31 5.76 -1.36 -7.99
C PHE A 31 5.63 -0.66 -6.63
N GLY A 32 6.54 -0.94 -5.70
CA GLY A 32 6.46 -0.38 -4.36
C GLY A 32 6.68 1.14 -4.32
N LEU A 33 7.62 1.67 -5.11
CA LEU A 33 7.80 3.11 -5.21
C LEU A 33 6.65 3.79 -5.93
N THR A 34 6.15 3.24 -7.05
CA THR A 34 5.00 3.82 -7.74
C THR A 34 3.77 3.88 -6.83
N LEU A 35 3.47 2.79 -6.10
CA LEU A 35 2.36 2.79 -5.13
C LEU A 35 2.59 3.78 -3.99
N SER A 36 3.78 3.80 -3.39
CA SER A 36 4.06 4.71 -2.27
C SER A 36 4.02 6.18 -2.70
N SER A 37 4.56 6.50 -3.88
CA SER A 37 4.50 7.85 -4.45
C SER A 37 3.08 8.27 -4.79
N ALA A 38 2.29 7.39 -5.39
CA ALA A 38 0.89 7.70 -5.69
C ALA A 38 0.07 7.90 -4.40
N ALA A 39 0.27 7.03 -3.39
CA ALA A 39 -0.37 7.14 -2.08
C ALA A 39 0.03 8.43 -1.32
N LEU A 40 1.28 8.88 -1.47
CA LEU A 40 1.76 10.15 -0.93
C LEU A 40 1.16 11.35 -1.67
N CYS A 41 1.13 11.31 -3.01
CA CYS A 41 0.56 12.38 -3.83
C CYS A 41 -0.91 12.64 -3.47
N GLU A 42 -1.70 11.60 -3.24
CA GLU A 42 -3.10 11.78 -2.83
C GLU A 42 -3.24 12.42 -1.46
N ARG A 43 -2.38 12.03 -0.51
CA ARG A 43 -2.35 12.64 0.82
C ARG A 43 -1.93 14.11 0.78
N LEU A 44 -1.13 14.51 -0.21
CA LEU A 44 -0.76 15.90 -0.45
C LEU A 44 -1.85 16.71 -1.16
N LEU A 45 -2.59 16.10 -2.07
CA LEU A 45 -3.71 16.75 -2.76
C LEU A 45 -4.90 16.97 -1.82
N GLY A 46 -5.03 16.11 -0.81
CA GLY A 46 -6.15 16.14 0.12
C GLY A 46 -7.47 15.75 -0.55
N GLY A 47 -8.54 15.77 0.24
CA GLY A 47 -9.88 15.38 -0.18
C GLY A 47 -10.93 16.26 0.48
N ARG A 48 -11.89 15.64 1.16
CA ARG A 48 -12.99 16.36 1.80
C ARG A 48 -12.48 17.14 3.02
N ALA A 49 -12.88 18.40 3.10
CA ALA A 49 -12.59 19.25 4.26
C ALA A 49 -13.75 19.19 5.27
N TYR A 50 -13.39 19.00 6.53
CA TYR A 50 -14.28 19.03 7.69
C TYR A 50 -13.85 20.19 8.58
N ALA A 51 -14.78 21.09 8.86
CA ALA A 51 -14.58 22.16 9.83
C ALA A 51 -14.91 21.58 11.22
N LEU A 52 -13.95 21.67 12.13
CA LEU A 52 -14.03 21.16 13.50
C LEU A 52 -13.80 22.35 14.46
N CYS A 53 -14.55 22.41 15.55
CA CYS A 53 -14.37 23.45 16.56
C CYS A 53 -13.12 23.22 17.42
N ASP A 54 -12.80 21.97 17.71
CA ASP A 54 -11.57 21.56 18.39
C ASP A 54 -10.81 20.55 17.52
N GLU A 55 -9.48 20.64 17.47
CA GLU A 55 -8.68 19.61 16.80
C GLU A 55 -8.53 18.39 17.73
N PRO A 56 -9.16 17.25 17.42
CA PRO A 56 -8.95 16.04 18.18
C PRO A 56 -7.50 15.60 17.95
N PRO A 57 -6.65 15.46 18.99
CA PRO A 57 -5.26 15.04 18.82
C PRO A 57 -5.14 13.70 18.08
N LEU A 58 -6.19 12.88 18.15
CA LEU A 58 -6.32 11.62 17.45
C LEU A 58 -6.22 11.76 15.92
N LEU A 59 -6.78 12.82 15.30
CA LEU A 59 -6.76 12.97 13.83
C LEU A 59 -5.35 13.26 13.30
N GLY A 60 -4.56 14.05 14.04
CA GLY A 60 -3.14 14.30 13.73
C GLY A 60 -2.29 13.04 13.86
N ASP A 61 -2.52 12.26 14.92
CA ASP A 61 -1.83 10.99 15.15
C ASP A 61 -2.14 9.95 14.05
N LEU A 62 -3.41 9.85 13.63
CA LEU A 62 -3.82 8.95 12.54
C LEU A 62 -3.16 9.32 11.21
N THR A 63 -3.15 10.60 10.86
CA THR A 63 -2.50 11.09 9.62
C THR A 63 -1.01 10.80 9.64
N THR A 64 -0.35 11.03 10.78
CA THR A 64 1.07 10.71 10.96
C THR A 64 1.34 9.22 10.83
N ALA A 65 0.49 8.38 11.45
CA ALA A 65 0.60 6.93 11.35
C ALA A 65 0.45 6.43 9.90
N ALA A 66 -0.51 6.98 9.14
CA ALA A 66 -0.69 6.65 7.73
C ALA A 66 0.55 7.01 6.89
N LEU A 67 1.13 8.20 7.11
CA LEU A 67 2.38 8.60 6.44
C LEU A 67 3.57 7.70 6.80
N CYS A 68 3.69 7.30 8.08
CA CYS A 68 4.71 6.35 8.51
C CYS A 68 4.57 4.99 7.81
N LEU A 69 3.34 4.51 7.61
CA LEU A 69 3.08 3.25 6.88
C LEU A 69 3.45 3.34 5.40
N VAL A 70 3.12 4.45 4.74
CA VAL A 70 3.51 4.69 3.34
C VAL A 70 5.04 4.76 3.21
N LEU A 71 5.72 5.43 4.14
CA LEU A 71 7.19 5.46 4.17
C LEU A 71 7.77 4.05 4.40
N ALA A 72 7.20 3.29 5.34
CA ALA A 72 7.62 1.92 5.60
C ALA A 72 7.43 1.03 4.36
N ALA A 73 6.37 1.23 3.58
CA ALA A 73 6.15 0.52 2.32
C ALA A 73 7.24 0.84 1.29
N ALA A 74 7.61 2.11 1.13
CA ALA A 74 8.70 2.52 0.24
C ALA A 74 10.05 1.89 0.66
N VAL A 75 10.38 1.95 1.96
CA VAL A 75 11.59 1.32 2.50
C VAL A 75 11.58 -0.19 2.29
N THR A 76 10.44 -0.84 2.53
CA THR A 76 10.27 -2.29 2.34
C THR A 76 10.46 -2.69 0.88
N ALA A 77 10.04 -1.88 -0.07
CA ALA A 77 10.26 -2.13 -1.49
C ALA A 77 11.76 -2.13 -1.86
N VAL A 78 12.53 -1.17 -1.32
CA VAL A 78 13.98 -1.07 -1.54
C VAL A 78 14.70 -2.25 -0.89
N VAL A 79 14.39 -2.54 0.38
CA VAL A 79 14.97 -3.68 1.11
C VAL A 79 14.61 -5.01 0.43
N GLY A 80 13.36 -5.16 -0.01
CA GLY A 80 12.91 -6.36 -0.71
C GLY A 80 13.65 -6.60 -2.01
N ALA A 81 13.93 -5.53 -2.77
CA ALA A 81 14.75 -5.63 -3.97
C ALA A 81 16.20 -6.00 -3.67
N TRP A 82 16.81 -5.39 -2.65
CA TRP A 82 18.16 -5.74 -2.20
C TRP A 82 18.25 -7.22 -1.80
N VAL A 83 17.35 -7.67 -0.93
CA VAL A 83 17.33 -9.06 -0.42
C VAL A 83 17.08 -10.05 -1.55
N THR A 84 16.21 -9.71 -2.51
CA THR A 84 15.95 -10.59 -3.66
C THR A 84 17.11 -10.62 -4.65
N GLN A 85 17.92 -9.56 -4.76
CA GLN A 85 19.16 -9.58 -5.53
C GLN A 85 20.22 -10.47 -4.88
N GLU A 86 20.43 -10.36 -3.57
CA GLU A 86 21.46 -11.13 -2.87
C GLU A 86 21.11 -12.63 -2.73
N LYS A 87 19.83 -12.95 -2.52
CA LYS A 87 19.37 -14.33 -2.23
C LYS A 87 18.70 -15.02 -3.41
N ALA A 88 18.82 -14.45 -4.62
CA ALA A 88 18.06 -14.80 -5.83
C ALA A 88 17.99 -16.29 -6.22
N PRO A 89 19.00 -17.16 -6.01
CA PRO A 89 18.90 -18.52 -6.54
C PRO A 89 18.05 -19.48 -5.67
N HIS A 90 17.85 -19.22 -4.38
CA HIS A 90 17.35 -20.25 -3.45
C HIS A 90 15.85 -20.15 -3.12
N HIS A 91 15.22 -18.97 -3.20
CA HIS A 91 13.85 -18.80 -2.70
C HIS A 91 12.94 -17.99 -3.64
N ARG A 92 12.19 -18.70 -4.48
CA ARG A 92 11.25 -18.11 -5.46
C ARG A 92 10.03 -17.40 -4.85
N ALA A 93 9.75 -17.61 -3.56
CA ALA A 93 8.61 -16.99 -2.87
C ALA A 93 8.93 -15.59 -2.32
N VAL A 94 10.21 -15.25 -2.10
CA VAL A 94 10.62 -14.01 -1.42
C VAL A 94 10.12 -12.74 -2.12
N PRO A 95 10.20 -12.59 -3.46
CA PRO A 95 9.65 -11.42 -4.15
C PRO A 95 8.16 -11.18 -3.87
N TRP A 96 7.38 -12.25 -3.85
CA TRP A 96 5.93 -12.20 -3.63
C TRP A 96 5.59 -11.80 -2.19
N VAL A 97 6.37 -12.26 -1.22
CA VAL A 97 6.19 -11.85 0.18
C VAL A 97 6.42 -10.34 0.33
N PHE A 98 7.49 -9.79 -0.26
CA PHE A 98 7.73 -8.36 -0.20
C PHE A 98 6.62 -7.54 -0.88
N LEU A 99 6.15 -7.96 -2.05
CA LEU A 99 5.01 -7.32 -2.72
C LEU A 99 3.74 -7.36 -1.86
N ALA A 100 3.46 -8.50 -1.22
CA ALA A 100 2.31 -8.64 -0.33
C ALA A 100 2.41 -7.74 0.90
N VAL A 101 3.61 -7.62 1.51
CA VAL A 101 3.83 -6.72 2.65
C VAL A 101 3.67 -5.26 2.24
N VAL A 102 4.25 -4.84 1.10
CA VAL A 102 4.08 -3.48 0.57
C VAL A 102 2.60 -3.17 0.36
N ALA A 103 1.86 -4.07 -0.30
CA ALA A 103 0.43 -3.88 -0.52
C ALA A 103 -0.35 -3.81 0.80
N ALA A 104 -0.06 -4.68 1.77
CA ALA A 104 -0.72 -4.68 3.07
C ALA A 104 -0.48 -3.37 3.84
N LEU A 105 0.73 -2.80 3.78
CA LEU A 105 1.05 -1.52 4.43
C LEU A 105 0.24 -0.37 3.82
N ILE A 106 0.15 -0.30 2.49
CA ILE A 106 -0.63 0.73 1.80
C ILE A 106 -2.13 0.59 2.11
N VAL A 107 -2.68 -0.63 2.04
CA VAL A 107 -4.09 -0.88 2.40
C VAL A 107 -4.36 -0.49 3.85
N THR A 108 -3.43 -0.76 4.76
CA THR A 108 -3.58 -0.37 6.18
C THR A 108 -3.56 1.14 6.33
N ALA A 109 -2.69 1.85 5.62
CA ALA A 109 -2.64 3.31 5.63
C ALA A 109 -3.98 3.91 5.15
N ASP A 110 -4.55 3.37 4.08
CA ASP A 110 -5.86 3.81 3.59
C ASP A 110 -7.00 3.48 4.57
N GLY A 111 -6.90 2.37 5.29
CA GLY A 111 -7.86 2.01 6.34
C GLY A 111 -7.83 2.98 7.52
N ILE A 112 -6.63 3.46 7.90
CA ILE A 112 -6.45 4.49 8.94
C ILE A 112 -7.06 5.82 8.49
N ASP A 113 -6.81 6.23 7.25
CA ASP A 113 -7.38 7.48 6.71
C ASP A 113 -8.91 7.42 6.64
N ALA A 114 -9.47 6.29 6.19
CA ALA A 114 -10.93 6.09 6.16
C ALA A 114 -11.56 5.98 7.56
N TYR A 115 -10.78 5.59 8.58
CA TYR A 115 -11.22 5.67 9.96
C TYR A 115 -11.23 7.13 10.45
N GLY A 116 -10.15 7.87 10.18
CA GLY A 116 -10.04 9.30 10.48
C GLY A 116 -11.16 10.13 9.85
N GLU A 117 -11.48 9.88 8.58
CA GLU A 117 -12.60 10.57 7.91
C GLU A 117 -13.94 10.30 8.60
N ARG A 118 -14.21 9.05 8.98
CA ARG A 118 -15.47 8.69 9.66
C ARG A 118 -15.60 9.37 11.02
N GLU A 119 -14.50 9.44 11.77
CA GLU A 119 -14.47 10.12 13.05
C GLU A 119 -14.68 11.63 12.87
N ALA A 120 -13.97 12.25 11.92
CA ALA A 120 -14.13 13.68 11.61
C ALA A 120 -15.56 14.01 11.16
N ALA A 121 -16.19 13.15 10.34
CA ALA A 121 -17.57 13.32 9.92
C ALA A 121 -18.55 13.19 11.08
N ALA A 122 -18.30 12.28 12.03
CA ALA A 122 -19.14 12.11 13.22
C ALA A 122 -19.07 13.33 14.14
N ILE A 123 -17.87 13.88 14.35
CA ILE A 123 -17.66 15.08 15.18
C ILE A 123 -18.34 16.29 14.52
N ALA A 124 -18.10 16.52 13.22
CA ALA A 124 -18.72 17.63 12.49
C ALA A 124 -20.26 17.55 12.50
N ALA A 125 -20.84 16.34 12.48
CA ALA A 125 -22.28 16.15 12.56
C ALA A 125 -22.85 16.44 13.97
N GLN A 126 -22.10 16.14 15.03
CA GLN A 126 -22.50 16.46 16.41
C GLN A 126 -22.44 17.97 16.67
N GLU A 127 -21.36 18.64 16.27
CA GLU A 127 -21.19 20.09 16.41
C GLU A 127 -22.29 20.87 15.66
N GLY A 128 -22.69 20.40 14.48
CA GLY A 128 -23.80 20.99 13.73
C GLY A 128 -25.19 20.78 14.36
N SER A 129 -25.37 19.76 15.20
CA SER A 129 -26.64 19.44 15.86
C SER A 129 -26.84 20.21 17.17
N ASP A 130 -25.77 20.60 17.84
CA ASP A 130 -25.86 21.23 19.17
C ASP A 130 -26.26 22.71 19.14
N GLY A 131 -26.40 23.32 17.95
CA GLY A 131 -27.17 24.57 17.76
C GLY A 131 -26.61 25.82 18.44
N VAL A 132 -25.47 25.73 19.12
CA VAL A 132 -24.75 26.88 19.70
C VAL A 132 -23.89 27.47 18.60
N GLY A 133 -24.43 28.50 17.94
CA GLY A 133 -23.80 29.14 16.79
C GLY A 133 -22.43 29.74 17.13
N GLY A 134 -21.39 29.05 16.67
CA GLY A 134 -20.01 29.55 16.64
C GLY A 134 -19.11 28.80 17.60
N CYS A 135 -18.04 28.21 17.07
CA CYS A 135 -16.92 27.77 17.89
C CYS A 135 -16.41 28.98 18.68
N GLU A 136 -16.32 28.87 20.01
CA GLU A 136 -15.66 29.89 20.82
C GLU A 136 -14.16 29.97 20.49
N GLU A 137 -13.62 28.92 19.88
CA GLU A 137 -12.23 28.77 19.43
C GLU A 137 -12.10 28.77 17.89
N ALA A 138 -10.87 28.88 17.40
CA ALA A 138 -10.58 28.98 15.97
C ALA A 138 -10.96 27.68 15.25
N VAL A 139 -11.82 27.78 14.24
CA VAL A 139 -12.22 26.65 13.38
C VAL A 139 -10.98 26.01 12.74
N GLN A 140 -10.76 24.74 13.05
CA GLN A 140 -9.72 23.92 12.46
C GLN A 140 -10.28 23.17 11.24
N ILE A 141 -9.50 23.13 10.16
CA ILE A 141 -9.91 22.45 8.92
C ILE A 141 -9.15 21.14 8.82
N TYR A 142 -9.82 20.03 9.10
CA TYR A 142 -9.30 18.70 8.82
C TYR A 142 -9.58 18.34 7.35
N VAL A 143 -8.54 17.98 6.60
CA VAL A 143 -8.69 17.54 5.21
C VAL A 143 -8.49 16.03 5.17
N ALA A 144 -9.58 15.30 4.98
CA ALA A 144 -9.55 13.86 4.81
C ALA A 144 -8.84 13.49 3.51
N THR A 145 -8.02 12.46 3.54
CA THR A 145 -7.28 11.97 2.40
C THR A 145 -8.08 10.86 1.70
N PRO A 146 -8.30 10.96 0.37
CA PRO A 146 -9.00 9.90 -0.34
C PRO A 146 -8.09 8.66 -0.39
N GLY A 147 -8.60 7.53 0.09
CA GLY A 147 -7.96 6.22 -0.07
C GLY A 147 -8.43 5.51 -1.33
N TRP A 148 -7.66 4.53 -1.82
CA TRP A 148 -8.06 3.71 -2.97
C TRP A 148 -9.02 2.59 -2.60
N PHE A 149 -8.88 2.06 -1.39
CA PHE A 149 -9.50 0.80 -1.01
C PHE A 149 -10.78 0.95 -0.17
N PHE A 150 -10.98 2.11 0.45
CA PHE A 150 -12.10 2.36 1.36
C PHE A 150 -12.72 3.72 1.02
N TRP A 151 -14.01 3.71 0.66
CA TRP A 151 -14.81 4.88 0.26
C TRP A 151 -16.19 4.87 0.92
#